data_AF-A0A7C2YUF6-F1
#
_entry.id   AF-A0A7C2YUF6-F1
#
_cell.length_a   1.000
_cell.length_b   1.000
_cell.length_c   1.000
_cell.angle_alpha   90.00
_cell.angle_beta   90.00
_cell.angle_gamma   90.00
#
_symmetry.space_group_name_H-M   'P 1'
#
loop_
_entity.id
_entity.type
_entity.pdbx_description
1 polymer ?
#
loop_
_entity_poly.entity_id
_entity_poly.type
_entity_poly.pdbx_seq_one_letter_code
_entity_poly.pdbx_strand_id
1 'polypeptide(L)'
;MRHSAAHIMAEAVLKLFPGAKLGIGPPIDTGFYYDFDLPRPLTPDDLPRIEELMRERIASDVPFVHEEISKEEARRLFADQTYKLELIEEIEDDKVSLYRHADFVDLCQGPHVERTGQVPPFKLLSVAGAYWRGDERRPMLQRIYGALFETQEELEEYLRRLEEAQRRDHRRLGRELDLFSFHEEYGPGLVYWHPKGARVRTIIEDFWRREHFRRGYELVYTPHIGRATLWQTSGHLDFYAENMYSPMDVDGQAYYLKPMNCPFHIQIYKSRVRSYRELPIRLAELGTVYRYERSGVLHGLLRVRGFTQDDAHIFCRPDQVQAEIEGCLDFMLLFFEAFGFREFRVYLSTRDAEGKYAGSPEDWQMAEATLRRAVEDRGLSYQVDEGGAVFYG
;
A
#
# COMPACT_ATOMS: atom_id res chain seq x y z
N MET A 1 21.62 -10.97 12.68
CA MET A 1 20.71 -12.05 13.09
C MET A 1 19.68 -12.39 12.01
N ARG A 2 18.71 -11.52 11.73
CA ARG A 2 17.65 -11.76 10.70
C ARG A 2 18.18 -12.13 9.32
N HIS A 3 19.23 -11.43 8.89
CA HIS A 3 19.88 -11.73 7.61
C HIS A 3 20.56 -13.11 7.58
N SER A 4 21.20 -13.52 8.67
CA SER A 4 21.73 -14.88 8.82
C SER A 4 20.63 -15.94 8.80
N ALA A 5 19.48 -15.69 9.41
CA ALA A 5 18.34 -16.61 9.33
C ALA A 5 17.80 -16.75 7.90
N ALA A 6 17.82 -15.68 7.10
CA ALA A 6 17.48 -15.72 5.67
C ALA A 6 18.43 -16.65 4.89
N HIS A 7 19.74 -16.58 5.15
CA HIS A 7 20.74 -17.48 4.53
C HIS A 7 20.53 -18.94 4.94
N ILE A 8 20.26 -19.20 6.22
CA ILE A 8 19.96 -20.56 6.70
C ILE A 8 18.67 -21.10 6.07
N MET A 9 17.67 -20.24 5.86
CA MET A 9 16.45 -20.60 5.13
C MET A 9 16.75 -20.93 3.67
N ALA A 10 17.61 -20.17 3.00
CA ALA A 10 18.01 -20.44 1.62
C ALA A 10 18.76 -21.77 1.48
N GLU A 11 19.65 -22.10 2.43
CA GLU A 11 20.27 -23.43 2.49
C GLU A 11 19.21 -24.54 2.64
N ALA A 12 18.29 -24.38 3.60
CA ALA A 12 17.23 -25.36 3.85
C ALA A 12 16.34 -25.58 2.61
N VAL A 13 16.02 -24.52 1.88
CA VAL A 13 15.26 -24.60 0.63
C VAL A 13 16.06 -25.31 -0.47
N LEU A 14 17.35 -25.03 -0.63
CA LEU A 14 18.19 -25.75 -1.61
C LEU A 14 18.32 -27.24 -1.29
N LYS A 15 18.38 -27.61 -0.02
CA LYS A 15 18.36 -29.02 0.41
C LYS A 15 17.04 -29.70 0.03
N LEU A 16 15.92 -29.02 0.24
CA LEU A 16 14.59 -29.56 -0.07
C LEU A 16 14.29 -29.56 -1.58
N PHE A 17 14.82 -28.60 -2.32
CA PHE A 17 14.63 -28.41 -3.76
C PHE A 17 15.98 -28.26 -4.48
N PRO A 18 16.68 -29.37 -4.74
CA PRO A 18 17.92 -29.34 -5.52
C PRO A 18 17.66 -28.73 -6.90
N GLY A 19 18.26 -27.57 -7.17
CA GLY A 19 18.09 -26.82 -8.41
C GLY A 19 17.27 -25.53 -8.30
N ALA A 20 16.73 -25.21 -7.12
CA ALA A 20 16.10 -23.91 -6.85
C ALA A 20 17.05 -22.75 -7.19
N LYS A 21 16.50 -21.66 -7.72
CA LYS A 21 17.26 -20.43 -7.97
C LYS A 21 16.97 -19.40 -6.89
N LEU A 22 18.03 -18.87 -6.31
CA LEU A 22 17.97 -17.93 -5.21
C LEU A 22 17.88 -16.50 -5.74
N GLY A 23 16.84 -15.78 -5.32
CA GLY A 23 16.68 -14.35 -5.57
C GLY A 23 17.33 -13.49 -4.48
N ILE A 24 16.52 -12.64 -3.85
CA ILE A 24 16.96 -11.68 -2.83
C ILE A 24 16.33 -12.05 -1.48
N GLY A 25 17.09 -11.92 -0.40
CA GLY A 25 16.64 -12.25 0.95
C GLY A 25 17.08 -11.26 2.03
N PRO A 26 16.46 -10.07 2.10
CA PRO A 26 16.87 -9.05 3.04
C PRO A 26 16.19 -9.24 4.41
N PRO A 27 16.77 -8.67 5.47
CA PRO A 27 16.06 -8.52 6.74
C PRO A 27 14.92 -7.48 6.60
N ILE A 28 13.90 -7.63 7.44
CA ILE A 28 12.81 -6.67 7.62
C ILE A 28 12.58 -6.40 9.12
N ASP A 29 11.77 -5.42 9.45
CA ASP A 29 11.56 -4.92 10.83
C ASP A 29 11.17 -5.98 11.86
N THR A 30 10.50 -7.06 11.43
CA THR A 30 10.00 -8.13 12.30
C THR A 30 10.61 -9.50 11.98
N GLY A 31 11.55 -9.57 11.03
CA GLY A 31 12.10 -10.83 10.58
C GLY A 31 12.85 -10.74 9.26
N PHE A 32 12.53 -11.60 8.31
CA PHE A 32 13.21 -11.69 7.02
C PHE A 32 12.30 -12.28 5.96
N TYR A 33 12.69 -12.16 4.70
CA TYR A 33 12.13 -12.99 3.63
C TYR A 33 13.22 -13.47 2.70
N TYR A 34 12.89 -14.41 1.80
CA TYR A 34 13.76 -14.79 0.70
C TYR A 34 12.91 -15.20 -0.51
N ASP A 35 13.30 -14.75 -1.70
CA ASP A 35 12.66 -15.08 -2.97
C ASP A 35 13.30 -16.30 -3.63
N PHE A 36 12.48 -17.24 -4.09
CA PHE A 36 12.91 -18.48 -4.71
C PHE A 36 12.20 -18.73 -6.05
N ASP A 37 12.96 -19.13 -7.06
CA ASP A 37 12.41 -19.84 -8.22
C ASP A 37 12.52 -21.33 -7.95
N LEU A 38 11.37 -22.00 -7.94
CA LEU A 38 11.23 -23.38 -7.51
C LEU A 38 10.56 -24.20 -8.61
N PRO A 39 10.92 -25.50 -8.75
CA PRO A 39 10.34 -26.37 -9.76
C PRO A 39 8.83 -26.63 -9.55
N ARG A 40 8.32 -26.35 -8.35
CA ARG A 40 6.89 -26.39 -8.03
C ARG A 40 6.51 -25.31 -7.02
N PRO A 41 5.22 -24.94 -6.93
CA PRO A 41 4.70 -24.14 -5.83
C PRO A 41 4.96 -24.82 -4.47
N LEU A 42 5.27 -24.00 -3.46
CA LEU A 42 5.31 -24.40 -2.07
C LEU A 42 3.91 -24.74 -1.58
N THR A 43 3.84 -25.76 -0.75
CA THR A 43 2.63 -26.24 -0.07
C THR A 43 2.71 -25.90 1.42
N PRO A 44 1.58 -25.86 2.14
CA PRO A 44 1.59 -25.64 3.59
C PRO A 44 2.51 -26.59 4.37
N ASP A 45 2.74 -27.80 3.86
CA ASP A 45 3.58 -28.83 4.48
C ASP A 45 5.09 -28.60 4.26
N ASP A 46 5.47 -27.73 3.32
CA ASP A 46 6.89 -27.44 3.05
C ASP A 46 7.49 -26.54 4.13
N LEU A 47 6.74 -25.56 4.66
CA LEU A 47 7.28 -24.62 5.67
C LEU A 47 7.74 -25.34 6.95
N PRO A 48 6.98 -26.27 7.56
CA PRO A 48 7.46 -27.03 8.71
C PRO A 48 8.75 -27.81 8.43
N ARG A 49 8.90 -28.38 7.22
CA ARG A 49 10.12 -29.11 6.83
C ARG A 49 11.32 -28.18 6.65
N ILE A 50 11.10 -27.01 6.06
CA ILE A 50 12.14 -25.99 5.93
C ILE A 50 12.57 -25.53 7.33
N GLU A 51 11.63 -25.27 8.25
CA GLU A 51 11.96 -24.93 9.63
C GLU A 51 12.80 -26.01 10.34
N GLU A 52 12.49 -27.29 10.13
CA GLU A 52 13.26 -28.40 10.69
C GLU A 52 14.72 -28.37 10.20
N LEU A 53 14.92 -28.26 8.88
CA LEU A 53 16.25 -28.15 8.28
C LEU A 53 17.02 -26.90 8.74
N MET A 54 16.32 -25.78 8.94
CA MET A 54 16.92 -24.57 9.52
C MET A 54 17.38 -24.81 10.96
N ARG A 55 16.56 -25.47 11.79
CA ARG A 55 16.94 -25.82 13.18
C ARG A 55 18.11 -26.78 13.22
N GLU A 56 18.18 -27.76 12.33
CA GLU A 56 19.33 -28.66 12.20
C GLU A 56 20.63 -27.89 11.90
N ARG A 57 20.57 -26.91 10.99
CA ARG A 57 21.72 -26.06 10.69
C ARG A 57 22.13 -25.20 11.88
N ILE A 58 21.18 -24.56 12.55
CA ILE A 58 21.45 -23.75 13.75
C ILE A 58 22.10 -24.61 14.84
N ALA A 59 21.60 -25.83 15.07
CA ALA A 59 22.15 -26.77 16.04
C ALA A 59 23.57 -27.26 15.67
N SER A 60 23.95 -27.22 14.40
CA SER A 60 25.30 -27.58 13.95
C SER A 60 26.34 -26.51 14.28
N ASP A 61 25.91 -25.29 14.64
CA ASP A 61 26.73 -24.16 15.06
C ASP A 61 28.00 -23.96 14.22
N VAL A 62 27.86 -23.91 12.89
CA VAL A 62 28.98 -23.65 11.97
C VAL A 62 29.26 -22.15 11.83
N PRO A 63 30.52 -21.73 11.56
CA PRO A 63 30.86 -20.32 11.36
C PRO A 63 30.32 -19.77 10.03
N PHE A 64 29.97 -18.48 10.04
CA PHE A 64 29.83 -17.70 8.81
C PHE A 64 31.20 -17.14 8.43
N VAL A 65 31.61 -17.39 7.19
CA VAL A 65 32.90 -16.93 6.64
C VAL A 65 32.62 -15.93 5.54
N HIS A 66 33.14 -14.71 5.71
CA HIS A 66 33.13 -13.70 4.67
C HIS A 66 34.30 -13.93 3.71
N GLU A 67 34.02 -13.94 2.42
CA GLU A 67 35.00 -14.09 1.35
C GLU A 67 34.82 -12.95 0.34
N GLU A 68 35.90 -12.34 -0.12
CA GLU A 68 35.89 -11.44 -1.28
C GLU A 68 36.55 -12.14 -2.45
N ILE A 69 35.82 -12.29 -3.55
CA ILE A 69 36.33 -12.93 -4.76
C ILE A 69 36.15 -12.01 -5.97
N SER A 70 36.85 -12.31 -7.07
CA SER A 70 36.65 -11.57 -8.31
C SER A 70 35.25 -11.84 -8.89
N LYS A 71 34.72 -10.88 -9.64
CA LYS A 71 33.47 -11.07 -10.42
C LYS A 71 33.54 -12.30 -11.33
N GLU A 72 34.69 -12.60 -11.93
CA GLU A 72 34.85 -13.76 -12.81
C GLU A 72 34.69 -15.08 -12.05
N GLU A 73 35.29 -15.20 -10.87
CA GLU A 73 35.13 -16.36 -10.00
C GLU A 73 33.69 -16.49 -9.50
N ALA A 74 33.06 -15.37 -9.14
CA ALA A 74 31.66 -15.36 -8.72
C ALA A 74 30.71 -15.83 -9.83
N ARG A 75 30.93 -15.39 -11.09
CA ARG A 75 30.16 -15.88 -12.24
C ARG A 75 30.30 -17.38 -12.46
N ARG A 76 31.49 -17.95 -12.20
CA ARG A 76 31.70 -19.41 -12.28
C ARG A 76 31.01 -20.13 -11.13
N LEU A 77 31.08 -19.58 -9.92
CA LEU A 77 30.48 -20.17 -8.72
C LEU A 77 28.94 -20.19 -8.79
N PHE A 78 28.35 -19.11 -9.30
CA PHE A 78 26.90 -18.93 -9.44
C PHE A 78 26.41 -19.18 -10.87
N ALA A 79 27.14 -19.96 -11.67
CA ALA A 79 26.83 -20.18 -13.08
C ALA A 79 25.43 -20.78 -13.32
N ASP A 80 24.92 -21.54 -12.35
CA ASP A 80 23.58 -22.11 -12.37
C ASP A 80 22.53 -21.20 -11.69
N GLN A 81 22.91 -20.07 -11.07
CA GLN A 81 22.03 -19.19 -10.31
C GLN A 81 21.73 -17.91 -11.09
N THR A 82 20.76 -17.97 -12.02
CA THR A 82 20.42 -16.88 -12.96
C THR A 82 20.26 -15.51 -12.31
N TYR A 83 19.52 -15.43 -11.19
CA TYR A 83 19.29 -14.16 -10.49
C TYR A 83 20.54 -13.61 -9.81
N LYS A 84 21.43 -14.49 -9.34
CA LYS A 84 22.71 -14.08 -8.74
C LYS A 84 23.67 -13.54 -9.80
N LEU A 85 23.65 -14.11 -11.01
CA LEU A 85 24.44 -13.59 -12.14
C LEU A 85 24.03 -12.16 -12.50
N GLU A 86 22.73 -11.86 -12.56
CA GLU A 86 22.24 -10.49 -12.78
C GLU A 86 22.73 -9.54 -11.68
N LEU A 87 22.65 -9.95 -10.41
CA LEU A 87 23.15 -9.14 -9.29
C LEU A 87 24.67 -8.88 -9.38
N ILE A 88 25.47 -9.86 -9.82
CA ILE A 88 26.92 -9.70 -10.01
C ILE A 88 27.24 -8.71 -11.13
N GLU A 89 26.44 -8.68 -12.19
CA GLU A 89 26.62 -7.75 -13.31
C GLU A 89 26.31 -6.29 -12.94
N GLU A 90 25.37 -6.07 -12.02
CA GLU A 90 25.01 -4.74 -11.54
C GLU A 90 26.00 -4.14 -10.54
N ILE A 91 26.77 -4.97 -9.85
CA ILE A 91 27.83 -4.47 -8.96
C ILE A 91 28.88 -3.78 -9.83
N GLU A 92 29.28 -2.55 -9.51
CA GLU A 92 30.30 -1.83 -10.29
C GLU A 92 31.73 -2.31 -9.96
N ASP A 93 32.00 -2.66 -8.70
CA ASP A 93 33.32 -3.11 -8.21
C ASP A 93 33.79 -4.42 -8.87
N ASP A 94 35.09 -4.58 -9.10
CA ASP A 94 35.70 -5.79 -9.68
C ASP A 94 35.66 -6.99 -8.73
N LYS A 95 35.48 -6.74 -7.43
CA LYS A 95 35.29 -7.76 -6.40
C LYS A 95 33.85 -7.80 -5.89
N VAL A 96 33.42 -8.98 -5.48
CA VAL A 96 32.13 -9.20 -4.84
C VAL A 96 32.31 -9.90 -3.51
N SER A 97 31.44 -9.53 -2.56
CA SER A 97 31.39 -10.10 -1.22
C SER A 97 30.45 -11.30 -1.19
N LEU A 98 30.93 -12.39 -0.61
CA LEU A 98 30.19 -13.63 -0.39
C LEU A 98 30.20 -14.00 1.09
N TYR A 99 29.16 -14.70 1.51
CA TYR A 99 29.13 -15.37 2.81
C TYR A 99 28.92 -16.87 2.63
N ARG A 100 29.77 -17.65 3.29
CA ARG A 100 29.71 -19.10 3.34
C ARG A 100 29.36 -19.58 4.74
N HIS A 101 28.52 -20.61 4.83
CA HIS A 101 28.37 -21.40 6.04
C HIS A 101 28.13 -22.86 5.67
N ALA A 102 28.94 -23.76 6.23
CA ALA A 102 29.03 -25.15 5.77
C ALA A 102 29.19 -25.20 4.23
N ASP A 103 28.31 -25.93 3.54
CA ASP A 103 28.35 -26.12 2.09
C ASP A 103 27.61 -25.02 1.32
N PHE A 104 26.87 -24.14 2.01
CA PHE A 104 26.11 -23.06 1.40
C PHE A 104 26.97 -21.82 1.20
N VAL A 105 26.81 -21.19 0.03
CA VAL A 105 27.44 -19.92 -0.31
C VAL A 105 26.42 -19.01 -0.98
N ASP A 106 26.47 -17.72 -0.64
CA ASP A 106 25.56 -16.73 -1.20
C ASP A 106 26.23 -15.39 -1.42
N LEU A 107 25.76 -14.66 -2.43
CA LEU A 107 26.17 -13.31 -2.77
C LEU A 107 25.50 -12.33 -1.82
N CYS A 108 26.31 -11.69 -0.98
CA CYS A 108 25.80 -10.92 0.16
C CYS A 108 26.90 -10.02 0.74
N GLN A 109 26.56 -8.78 1.08
CA GLN A 109 27.49 -7.84 1.75
C GLN A 109 27.52 -7.96 3.28
N GLY A 110 26.53 -8.62 3.88
CA GLY A 110 26.41 -8.79 5.33
C GLY A 110 25.99 -7.50 6.06
N PRO A 111 26.30 -7.39 7.37
CA PRO A 111 26.99 -8.37 8.20
C PRO A 111 26.12 -9.58 8.59
N HIS A 112 26.79 -10.69 8.94
CA HIS A 112 26.18 -11.87 9.54
C HIS A 112 26.61 -12.04 11.01
N VAL A 113 25.85 -12.84 11.76
CA VAL A 113 26.35 -13.38 13.05
C VAL A 113 27.58 -14.24 12.81
N GLU A 114 28.43 -14.44 13.82
CA GLU A 114 29.66 -15.21 13.68
C GLU A 114 29.39 -16.68 13.42
N ARG A 115 28.35 -17.24 14.03
CA ARG A 115 27.98 -18.66 13.93
C ARG A 115 26.49 -18.86 13.78
N THR A 116 26.11 -19.91 13.07
CA THR A 116 24.71 -20.29 12.85
C THR A 116 23.95 -20.55 14.15
N GLY A 117 24.61 -21.01 15.22
CA GLY A 117 23.99 -21.23 16.53
C GLY A 117 23.60 -19.94 17.26
N GLN A 118 24.07 -18.77 16.81
CA GLN A 118 23.70 -17.46 17.36
C GLN A 118 22.40 -16.92 16.76
N VAL A 119 21.74 -17.65 15.85
CA VAL A 119 20.46 -17.24 15.30
C VAL A 119 19.36 -17.46 16.35
N PRO A 120 18.64 -16.40 16.77
CA PRO A 120 17.57 -16.51 17.76
C PRO A 120 16.35 -17.33 17.30
N PRO A 121 15.35 -17.53 18.18
CA PRO A 121 14.09 -18.16 17.81
C PRO A 121 13.42 -17.50 16.61
N PHE A 122 12.90 -18.34 15.72
CA PHE A 122 12.25 -17.92 14.48
C PHE A 122 11.01 -18.77 14.16
N LYS A 123 10.15 -18.24 13.29
CA LYS A 123 8.99 -18.94 12.73
C LYS A 123 8.78 -18.54 11.29
N LEU A 124 8.60 -19.51 10.38
CA LEU A 124 8.15 -19.22 9.02
C LEU A 124 6.65 -18.94 9.03
N LEU A 125 6.25 -17.86 8.37
CA LEU A 125 4.90 -17.29 8.47
C LEU A 125 4.03 -17.65 7.26
N SER A 126 4.47 -17.26 6.06
CA SER A 126 3.64 -17.35 4.86
C SER A 126 4.49 -17.41 3.60
N VAL A 127 3.86 -17.87 2.52
CA VAL A 127 4.39 -17.81 1.16
C VAL A 127 3.60 -16.78 0.37
N ALA A 128 4.30 -15.92 -0.37
CA ALA A 128 3.70 -14.95 -1.28
C ALA A 128 4.34 -15.06 -2.68
N GLY A 129 3.67 -14.54 -3.70
CA GLY A 129 4.28 -14.33 -5.02
C GLY A 129 4.99 -12.98 -5.07
N ALA A 130 6.18 -12.92 -5.67
CA ALA A 130 6.88 -11.67 -5.93
C ALA A 130 7.50 -11.71 -7.32
N TYR A 131 7.33 -10.63 -8.10
CA TYR A 131 8.02 -10.51 -9.38
C TYR A 131 9.46 -10.06 -9.17
N TRP A 132 10.39 -10.63 -9.94
CA TRP A 132 11.79 -10.18 -9.88
C TRP A 132 11.89 -8.68 -10.18
N ARG A 133 12.58 -7.94 -9.31
CA ARG A 133 12.69 -6.46 -9.34
C ARG A 133 11.35 -5.70 -9.34
N GLY A 134 10.25 -6.37 -8.98
CA GLY A 134 8.90 -5.79 -9.05
C GLY A 134 8.37 -5.58 -10.46
N ASP A 135 9.00 -6.17 -11.49
CA ASP A 135 8.54 -6.09 -12.88
C ASP A 135 7.65 -7.29 -13.23
N GLU A 136 6.35 -7.02 -13.44
CA GLU A 136 5.32 -8.04 -13.76
C GLU A 136 5.60 -8.81 -15.07
N ARG A 137 6.53 -8.34 -15.91
CA ARG A 137 6.96 -9.03 -17.14
C ARG A 137 8.03 -10.09 -16.89
N ARG A 138 8.63 -10.09 -15.70
CA ARG A 138 9.69 -11.02 -15.28
C ARG A 138 9.09 -12.27 -14.61
N PRO A 139 9.87 -13.35 -14.45
CA PRO A 139 9.40 -14.54 -13.74
C PRO A 139 8.86 -14.23 -12.35
N MET A 140 7.74 -14.87 -11.99
CA MET A 140 7.16 -14.80 -10.65
C MET A 140 7.89 -15.76 -9.72
N LEU A 141 8.50 -15.22 -8.68
CA LEU A 141 9.19 -15.95 -7.62
C LEU A 141 8.23 -16.23 -6.46
N GLN A 142 8.61 -17.20 -5.64
CA GLN A 142 7.94 -17.56 -4.40
C GLN A 142 8.73 -17.02 -3.22
N ARG A 143 8.13 -16.07 -2.51
CA ARG A 143 8.69 -15.42 -1.33
C ARG A 143 8.27 -16.14 -0.06
N ILE A 144 9.23 -16.60 0.73
CA ILE A 144 8.96 -17.12 2.08
C ILE A 144 9.24 -16.02 3.11
N TYR A 145 8.27 -15.71 3.95
CA TYR A 145 8.43 -14.79 5.08
C TYR A 145 8.72 -15.55 6.38
N GLY A 146 9.66 -15.04 7.17
CA GLY A 146 9.98 -15.53 8.51
C GLY A 146 10.00 -14.40 9.54
N ALA A 147 9.55 -14.71 10.76
CA ALA A 147 9.69 -13.86 11.94
C ALA A 147 10.91 -14.29 12.74
N LEU A 148 11.61 -13.33 13.36
CA LEU A 148 12.74 -13.61 14.25
C LEU A 148 12.87 -12.52 15.31
N PHE A 149 12.95 -12.96 16.57
CA PHE A 149 13.05 -12.13 17.77
C PHE A 149 14.15 -12.65 18.69
N GLU A 150 14.68 -11.81 19.57
CA GLU A 150 15.82 -12.17 20.42
C GLU A 150 15.44 -13.27 21.43
N THR A 151 14.17 -13.28 21.86
CA THR A 151 13.64 -14.23 22.84
C THR A 151 12.44 -15.01 22.29
N GLN A 152 12.18 -16.18 22.89
CA GLN A 152 11.04 -17.01 22.54
C GLN A 152 9.72 -16.31 22.94
N GLU A 153 9.72 -15.60 24.06
CA GLU A 153 8.57 -14.86 24.58
C GLU A 153 8.12 -13.75 23.60
N GLU A 154 9.07 -12.97 23.06
CA GLU A 154 8.79 -11.94 22.06
C GLU A 154 8.24 -12.53 20.76
N LEU A 155 8.80 -13.64 20.29
CA LEU A 155 8.31 -14.34 19.10
C LEU A 155 6.87 -14.81 19.31
N GLU A 156 6.57 -15.44 20.44
CA GLU A 156 5.22 -15.89 20.75
C GLU A 156 4.24 -14.72 20.88
N GLU A 157 4.65 -13.61 21.49
CA GLU A 157 3.82 -12.40 21.54
C GLU A 157 3.51 -11.85 20.16
N TYR A 158 4.51 -11.78 19.28
CA TYR A 158 4.34 -11.37 17.90
C TYR A 158 3.37 -12.29 17.14
N LEU A 159 3.52 -13.62 17.29
CA LEU A 159 2.63 -14.59 16.67
C LEU A 159 1.19 -14.48 17.20
N ARG A 160 1.00 -14.26 18.51
CA ARG A 160 -0.34 -13.99 19.09
C ARG A 160 -0.98 -12.74 18.48
N ARG A 161 -0.22 -11.66 18.31
CA ARG A 161 -0.71 -10.42 17.67
C ARG A 161 -1.09 -10.64 16.21
N LEU A 162 -0.29 -11.42 15.46
CA LEU A 162 -0.61 -11.79 14.08
C LEU A 162 -1.89 -12.62 13.99
N GLU A 163 -2.07 -13.61 14.88
CA GLU A 163 -3.28 -14.42 14.92
C GLU A 163 -4.51 -13.56 15.24
N GLU A 164 -4.40 -12.66 16.22
CA GLU A 164 -5.47 -11.73 16.55
C GLU A 164 -5.82 -10.80 15.38
N ALA A 165 -4.82 -10.27 14.68
CA ALA A 165 -5.01 -9.45 13.48
C ALA A 165 -5.72 -10.25 12.37
N GLN A 166 -5.31 -11.49 12.10
CA GLN A 166 -5.97 -12.36 11.12
C GLN A 166 -7.40 -12.69 11.51
N ARG A 167 -7.69 -12.82 12.80
CA ARG A 167 -9.05 -13.05 13.31
C ARG A 167 -9.98 -11.85 13.08
N ARG A 168 -9.40 -10.66 13.00
CA ARG A 168 -10.10 -9.38 12.78
C ARG A 168 -10.02 -8.89 11.33
N ASP A 169 -9.44 -9.69 10.44
CA ASP A 169 -9.31 -9.36 9.02
C ASP A 169 -10.70 -9.26 8.36
N HIS A 170 -11.00 -8.09 7.79
CA HIS A 170 -12.30 -7.83 7.16
C HIS A 170 -12.58 -8.75 5.97
N ARG A 171 -11.57 -9.31 5.31
CA ARG A 171 -11.74 -10.26 4.19
C ARG A 171 -12.24 -11.60 4.71
N ARG A 172 -11.70 -12.05 5.84
CA ARG A 172 -12.15 -13.26 6.53
C ARG A 172 -13.56 -13.05 7.07
N LEU A 173 -13.76 -11.99 7.85
CA LEU A 173 -15.07 -11.67 8.44
C LEU A 173 -16.13 -11.39 7.37
N GLY A 174 -15.76 -10.71 6.28
CA GLY A 174 -16.64 -10.42 5.16
C GLY A 174 -17.22 -11.68 4.53
N ARG A 175 -16.40 -12.73 4.38
CA ARG A 175 -16.84 -14.05 3.91
C ARG A 175 -17.63 -14.80 4.97
N GLU A 176 -17.13 -14.89 6.20
CA GLU A 176 -17.77 -15.66 7.29
C GLU A 176 -19.15 -15.09 7.67
N LEU A 177 -19.32 -13.77 7.60
CA LEU A 177 -20.56 -13.07 7.95
C LEU A 177 -21.47 -12.81 6.75
N ASP A 178 -21.05 -13.16 5.53
CA ASP A 178 -21.80 -12.93 4.28
C ASP A 178 -22.08 -11.42 4.03
N LEU A 179 -21.03 -10.60 4.08
CA LEU A 179 -21.12 -9.14 3.92
C LEU A 179 -20.84 -8.67 2.50
N PHE A 180 -19.84 -9.26 1.85
CA PHE A 180 -19.44 -8.93 0.48
C PHE A 180 -18.63 -10.06 -0.15
N SER A 181 -18.48 -9.99 -1.47
CA SER A 181 -17.62 -10.88 -2.24
C SER A 181 -16.83 -10.12 -3.31
N PHE A 182 -15.83 -10.81 -3.86
CA PHE A 182 -15.05 -10.39 -5.01
C PHE A 182 -15.06 -11.53 -6.03
N HIS A 183 -15.13 -11.17 -7.31
CA HIS A 183 -15.10 -12.11 -8.43
C HIS A 183 -14.01 -11.67 -9.41
N GLU A 184 -12.82 -12.26 -9.28
CA GLU A 184 -11.65 -11.88 -10.07
C GLU A 184 -11.89 -12.07 -11.57
N GLU A 185 -12.66 -13.10 -11.94
CA GLU A 185 -13.04 -13.41 -13.32
C GLU A 185 -13.91 -12.32 -13.98
N TYR A 186 -14.61 -11.51 -13.18
CA TYR A 186 -15.50 -10.44 -13.67
C TYR A 186 -14.94 -9.03 -13.43
N GLY A 187 -13.88 -8.90 -12.63
CA GLY A 187 -13.23 -7.62 -12.39
C GLY A 187 -12.57 -7.53 -11.00
N PRO A 188 -11.24 -7.63 -10.90
CA PRO A 188 -10.56 -7.56 -9.62
C PRO A 188 -10.70 -6.16 -9.00
N GLY A 189 -10.92 -6.12 -7.68
CA GLY A 189 -11.09 -4.88 -6.93
C GLY A 189 -12.47 -4.22 -7.11
N LEU A 190 -13.47 -4.94 -7.65
CA LEU A 190 -14.87 -4.51 -7.70
C LEU A 190 -15.69 -5.28 -6.66
N VAL A 191 -16.26 -4.55 -5.70
CA VAL A 191 -16.93 -5.13 -4.53
C VAL A 191 -18.38 -5.48 -4.86
N TYR A 192 -18.78 -6.71 -4.55
CA TYR A 192 -20.17 -7.16 -4.59
C TYR A 192 -20.73 -7.13 -3.18
N TRP A 193 -21.56 -6.14 -2.87
CA TRP A 193 -22.17 -5.99 -1.55
C TRP A 193 -23.34 -6.96 -1.37
N HIS A 194 -23.25 -7.84 -0.37
CA HIS A 194 -24.33 -8.77 -0.03
C HIS A 194 -25.36 -8.08 0.87
N PRO A 195 -26.57 -8.64 1.07
CA PRO A 195 -27.65 -7.97 1.81
C PRO A 195 -27.25 -7.45 3.20
N LYS A 196 -26.42 -8.20 3.95
CA LYS A 196 -25.95 -7.78 5.28
C LYS A 196 -24.94 -6.63 5.21
N GLY A 197 -23.95 -6.73 4.32
CA GLY A 197 -22.98 -5.65 4.12
C GLY A 197 -23.63 -4.39 3.55
N ALA A 198 -24.55 -4.55 2.61
CA ALA A 198 -25.36 -3.46 2.07
C ALA A 198 -26.16 -2.76 3.18
N ARG A 199 -26.75 -3.51 4.13
CA ARG A 199 -27.45 -2.92 5.28
C ARG A 199 -26.52 -2.09 6.17
N VAL A 200 -25.33 -2.60 6.48
CA VAL A 200 -24.31 -1.84 7.25
C VAL A 200 -23.96 -0.55 6.52
N ARG A 201 -23.67 -0.65 5.22
CA ARG A 201 -23.39 0.49 4.35
C ARG A 201 -24.54 1.51 4.36
N THR A 202 -25.80 1.08 4.21
CA THR A 202 -26.96 1.97 4.25
C THR A 202 -27.08 2.71 5.59
N ILE A 203 -26.85 2.04 6.72
CA ILE A 203 -26.90 2.69 8.04
C ILE A 203 -25.86 3.82 8.14
N ILE A 204 -24.64 3.57 7.63
CA ILE A 204 -23.56 4.56 7.58
C ILE A 204 -23.94 5.72 6.65
N GLU A 205 -24.41 5.42 5.43
CA GLU A 205 -24.81 6.44 4.47
C GLU A 205 -26.00 7.29 4.97
N ASP A 206 -26.96 6.70 5.69
CA ASP A 206 -28.09 7.44 6.25
C ASP A 206 -27.68 8.35 7.41
N PHE A 207 -26.71 7.92 8.23
CA PHE A 207 -26.08 8.82 9.19
C PHE A 207 -25.37 9.97 8.47
N TRP A 208 -24.58 9.65 7.44
CA TRP A 208 -23.89 10.64 6.63
C TRP A 208 -24.84 11.68 6.01
N ARG A 209 -25.92 11.23 5.35
CA ARG A 209 -26.91 12.13 4.72
C ARG A 209 -27.53 13.08 5.75
N ARG A 210 -27.96 12.54 6.90
CA ARG A 210 -28.59 13.34 7.97
C ARG A 210 -27.65 14.42 8.50
N GLU A 211 -26.39 14.07 8.75
CA GLU A 211 -25.42 15.02 9.30
C GLU A 211 -24.98 16.07 8.27
N HIS A 212 -24.94 15.73 6.99
CA HIS A 212 -24.68 16.67 5.89
C HIS A 212 -25.80 17.71 5.76
N PHE A 213 -27.07 17.27 5.74
CA PHE A 213 -28.20 18.19 5.68
C PHE A 213 -28.25 19.13 6.90
N ARG A 214 -27.94 18.62 8.11
CA ARG A 214 -27.87 19.45 9.32
C ARG A 214 -26.84 20.57 9.24
N ARG A 215 -25.80 20.40 8.42
CA ARG A 215 -24.70 21.37 8.23
C ARG A 215 -24.85 22.22 6.96
N GLY A 216 -26.00 22.13 6.29
CA GLY A 216 -26.29 22.92 5.09
C GLY A 216 -25.51 22.48 3.86
N TYR A 217 -25.17 21.19 3.76
CA TYR A 217 -24.72 20.58 2.51
C TYR A 217 -25.93 20.20 1.66
N GLU A 218 -25.82 20.47 0.35
CA GLU A 218 -26.80 20.06 -0.64
C GLU A 218 -26.28 18.83 -1.40
N LEU A 219 -27.11 17.78 -1.45
CA LEU A 219 -26.73 16.55 -2.14
C LEU A 219 -26.92 16.69 -3.65
N VAL A 220 -25.90 16.28 -4.39
CA VAL A 220 -25.92 16.21 -5.85
C VAL A 220 -25.63 14.78 -6.32
N TYR A 221 -26.01 14.47 -7.56
CA TYR A 221 -25.71 13.19 -8.21
C TYR A 221 -25.10 13.48 -9.58
N THR A 222 -23.91 12.96 -9.83
CA THR A 222 -23.16 13.25 -11.06
C THR A 222 -22.87 11.98 -11.87
N PRO A 223 -22.75 12.09 -13.20
CA PRO A 223 -22.46 10.94 -14.06
C PRO A 223 -21.16 10.20 -13.67
N HIS A 224 -21.06 8.93 -14.05
CA HIS A 224 -19.84 8.11 -13.81
C HIS A 224 -18.80 8.22 -14.93
N ILE A 225 -19.12 8.90 -16.03
CA ILE A 225 -18.31 8.97 -17.23
C ILE A 225 -18.28 10.41 -17.76
N GLY A 226 -17.15 10.83 -18.30
CA GLY A 226 -16.98 12.16 -18.88
C GLY A 226 -16.05 12.14 -20.10
N ARG A 227 -16.27 13.08 -21.03
CA ARG A 227 -15.40 13.29 -22.19
C ARG A 227 -13.99 13.70 -21.77
N ALA A 228 -12.99 13.35 -22.58
CA ALA A 228 -11.59 13.75 -22.39
C ALA A 228 -11.41 15.24 -22.07
N THR A 229 -12.21 16.11 -22.71
CA THR A 229 -12.17 17.57 -22.51
C THR A 229 -12.44 17.99 -21.07
N LEU A 230 -13.32 17.29 -20.34
CA LEU A 230 -13.59 17.55 -18.92
C LEU A 230 -12.31 17.36 -18.10
N TRP A 231 -11.64 16.23 -18.34
CA TRP A 231 -10.46 15.81 -17.59
C TRP A 231 -9.23 16.65 -17.93
N GLN A 232 -9.03 16.97 -19.20
CA GLN A 232 -8.03 17.94 -19.68
C GLN A 232 -8.22 19.30 -19.00
N THR A 233 -9.45 19.83 -18.99
CA THR A 233 -9.74 21.13 -18.37
C THR A 233 -9.42 21.13 -16.87
N SER A 234 -9.64 20.00 -16.19
CA SER A 234 -9.33 19.84 -14.77
C SER A 234 -7.88 19.43 -14.48
N GLY A 235 -7.02 19.26 -15.50
CA GLY A 235 -5.64 18.78 -15.36
C GLY A 235 -5.47 17.29 -15.05
N HIS A 236 -6.54 16.53 -14.84
CA HIS A 236 -6.46 15.13 -14.42
C HIS A 236 -5.83 14.22 -15.47
N LEU A 237 -5.97 14.55 -16.77
CA LEU A 237 -5.27 13.79 -17.82
C LEU A 237 -3.76 14.06 -17.84
N ASP A 238 -3.29 15.18 -17.31
CA ASP A 238 -1.86 15.49 -17.28
C ASP A 238 -1.19 14.89 -16.02
N PHE A 239 -1.89 14.91 -14.89
CA PHE A 239 -1.34 14.51 -13.59
C PHE A 239 -1.77 13.13 -13.10
N TYR A 240 -2.89 12.58 -13.59
CA TYR A 240 -3.52 11.38 -13.02
C TYR A 240 -3.87 10.30 -14.06
N ALA A 241 -3.50 10.48 -15.33
CA ALA A 241 -3.87 9.56 -16.41
C ALA A 241 -3.44 8.11 -16.16
N GLU A 242 -2.29 7.88 -15.52
CA GLU A 242 -1.78 6.54 -15.22
C GLU A 242 -2.69 5.76 -14.26
N ASN A 243 -3.44 6.47 -13.41
CA ASN A 243 -4.38 5.91 -12.44
C ASN A 243 -5.83 5.97 -12.93
N MET A 244 -6.07 6.40 -14.17
CA MET A 244 -7.38 6.39 -14.81
C MET A 244 -7.56 5.10 -15.62
N TYR A 245 -8.79 4.60 -15.68
CA TYR A 245 -9.12 3.55 -16.64
C TYR A 245 -8.91 4.03 -18.07
N SER A 246 -8.50 3.11 -18.96
CA SER A 246 -8.33 3.41 -20.38
C SER A 246 -9.59 4.02 -20.97
N PRO A 247 -9.46 4.97 -21.92
CA PRO A 247 -10.60 5.60 -22.53
C PRO A 247 -11.42 4.61 -23.34
N MET A 248 -12.74 4.78 -23.30
CA MET A 248 -13.67 4.21 -24.27
C MET A 248 -13.76 5.16 -25.46
N ASP A 249 -13.64 4.63 -26.68
CA ASP A 249 -13.95 5.38 -27.89
C ASP A 249 -15.46 5.33 -28.14
N VAL A 250 -16.10 6.49 -28.12
CA VAL A 250 -17.52 6.68 -28.42
C VAL A 250 -17.62 7.71 -29.53
N ASP A 251 -17.96 7.25 -30.73
CA ASP A 251 -18.12 8.08 -31.93
C ASP A 251 -16.87 8.94 -32.26
N GLY A 252 -15.67 8.36 -32.10
CA GLY A 252 -14.40 9.05 -32.36
C GLY A 252 -13.96 9.98 -31.22
N GLN A 253 -14.59 9.87 -30.05
CA GLN A 253 -14.29 10.69 -28.88
C GLN A 253 -13.93 9.80 -27.68
N ALA A 254 -12.82 10.15 -27.02
CA ALA A 254 -12.42 9.48 -25.81
C ALA A 254 -13.29 9.88 -24.61
N TYR A 255 -13.86 8.88 -23.95
CA TYR A 255 -14.58 8.99 -22.68
C TYR A 255 -13.87 8.20 -21.60
N TYR A 256 -13.84 8.74 -20.39
CA TYR A 256 -13.20 8.10 -19.24
C TYR A 256 -14.22 7.92 -18.11
N LEU A 257 -14.09 6.81 -17.39
CA LEU A 257 -14.73 6.65 -16.08
C LEU A 257 -14.14 7.68 -15.11
N LYS A 258 -14.96 8.20 -14.20
CA LYS A 258 -14.54 9.25 -13.27
C LYS A 258 -13.58 8.70 -12.20
N PRO A 259 -12.34 9.23 -12.07
CA PRO A 259 -11.45 8.91 -10.95
C PRO A 259 -11.77 9.73 -9.69
N MET A 260 -12.47 10.86 -9.85
CA MET A 260 -12.81 11.86 -8.83
C MET A 260 -14.10 12.61 -9.22
N ASN A 261 -14.83 13.18 -8.26
CA ASN A 261 -16.11 13.87 -8.52
C ASN A 261 -15.95 15.39 -8.79
N CYS A 262 -14.82 15.98 -8.39
CA CYS A 262 -14.57 17.43 -8.39
C CYS A 262 -14.97 18.13 -9.71
N PRO A 263 -14.57 17.63 -10.90
CA PRO A 263 -14.88 18.31 -12.16
C PRO A 263 -16.38 18.43 -12.43
N PHE A 264 -17.20 17.47 -11.98
CA PHE A 264 -18.65 17.52 -12.14
C PHE A 264 -19.31 18.49 -11.18
N HIS A 265 -18.86 18.54 -9.91
CA HIS A 265 -19.37 19.50 -8.93
C HIS A 265 -19.09 20.93 -9.39
N ILE A 266 -17.94 21.17 -10.01
CA ILE A 266 -17.61 22.46 -10.66
C ILE A 266 -18.58 22.78 -11.82
N GLN A 267 -18.99 21.80 -12.65
CA GLN A 267 -20.00 22.06 -13.67
C GLN A 267 -21.36 22.45 -13.08
N ILE A 268 -21.75 21.83 -11.96
CA ILE A 268 -22.98 22.22 -11.24
C ILE A 268 -22.85 23.65 -10.70
N TYR A 269 -21.71 24.00 -10.10
CA TYR A 269 -21.45 25.36 -9.64
C TYR A 269 -21.59 26.37 -10.79
N LYS A 270 -20.97 26.07 -11.95
CA LYS A 270 -20.97 26.90 -13.17
C LYS A 270 -22.31 26.95 -13.92
N SER A 271 -23.31 26.14 -13.57
CA SER A 271 -24.57 26.05 -14.33
C SER A 271 -25.38 27.36 -14.34
N ARG A 272 -25.13 28.25 -13.38
CA ARG A 272 -25.68 29.60 -13.33
C ARG A 272 -24.74 30.56 -12.62
N VAL A 273 -24.97 31.86 -12.83
CA VAL A 273 -24.30 32.93 -12.07
C VAL A 273 -24.64 32.81 -10.58
N ARG A 274 -23.63 33.00 -9.72
CA ARG A 274 -23.73 32.93 -8.26
C ARG A 274 -23.45 34.30 -7.64
N SER A 275 -24.26 34.71 -6.67
CA SER A 275 -24.01 35.89 -5.85
C SER A 275 -23.03 35.58 -4.73
N TYR A 276 -22.20 36.55 -4.35
CA TYR A 276 -21.33 36.44 -3.16
C TYR A 276 -22.11 36.15 -1.87
N ARG A 277 -23.42 36.48 -1.83
CA ARG A 277 -24.34 36.22 -0.71
C ARG A 277 -24.78 34.76 -0.61
N GLU A 278 -24.67 34.00 -1.69
CA GLU A 278 -24.97 32.56 -1.70
C GLU A 278 -23.79 31.74 -1.14
N LEU A 279 -22.59 32.34 -1.02
CA LEU A 279 -21.41 31.66 -0.49
C LEU A 279 -21.41 31.67 1.05
N PRO A 280 -21.08 30.54 1.70
CA PRO A 280 -20.50 29.33 1.12
C PRO A 280 -21.56 28.37 0.53
N ILE A 281 -21.27 27.79 -0.64
CA ILE A 281 -22.06 26.73 -1.26
C ILE A 281 -21.36 25.40 -1.00
N ARG A 282 -22.07 24.44 -0.41
CA ARG A 282 -21.53 23.12 -0.06
C ARG A 282 -22.25 22.04 -0.85
N LEU A 283 -21.58 21.44 -1.82
CA LEU A 283 -22.12 20.33 -2.60
C LEU A 283 -21.53 19.02 -2.08
N ALA A 284 -22.36 18.04 -1.74
CA ALA A 284 -21.92 16.73 -1.30
C ALA A 284 -22.50 15.61 -2.17
N GLU A 285 -21.77 14.51 -2.32
CA GLU A 285 -22.19 13.37 -3.11
C GLU A 285 -21.58 12.10 -2.51
N LEU A 286 -22.40 11.05 -2.37
CA LEU A 286 -21.89 9.68 -2.23
C LEU A 286 -21.41 9.20 -3.61
N GLY A 287 -20.26 9.75 -4.03
CA GLY A 287 -19.79 9.74 -5.40
C GLY A 287 -19.00 8.48 -5.70
N THR A 288 -19.53 7.63 -6.58
CA THR A 288 -18.83 6.40 -6.99
C THR A 288 -17.82 6.67 -8.08
N VAL A 289 -16.55 6.43 -7.78
CA VAL A 289 -15.39 6.66 -8.64
C VAL A 289 -14.65 5.37 -8.95
N TYR A 290 -13.83 5.42 -9.99
CA TYR A 290 -13.06 4.29 -10.47
C TYR A 290 -11.59 4.69 -10.68
N ARG A 291 -10.68 3.99 -10.01
CA ARG A 291 -9.22 4.19 -10.12
C ARG A 291 -8.56 2.91 -10.61
N TYR A 292 -7.65 3.06 -11.56
CA TYR A 292 -6.88 1.95 -12.10
C TYR A 292 -5.71 1.61 -11.17
N GLU A 293 -6.02 0.89 -10.10
CA GLU A 293 -5.03 0.31 -9.20
C GLU A 293 -4.45 -0.96 -9.81
N ARG A 294 -3.14 -1.17 -9.72
CA ARG A 294 -2.51 -2.43 -10.18
C ARG A 294 -3.11 -3.62 -9.44
N SER A 295 -3.29 -4.76 -10.10
CA SER A 295 -3.95 -5.93 -9.49
C SER A 295 -3.23 -6.40 -8.22
N GLY A 296 -1.88 -6.36 -8.22
CA GLY A 296 -1.05 -6.77 -7.09
C GLY A 296 -1.16 -5.90 -5.83
N VAL A 297 -1.74 -4.70 -5.92
CA VAL A 297 -1.91 -3.80 -4.76
C VAL A 297 -3.33 -3.83 -4.19
N LEU A 298 -4.25 -4.55 -4.81
CA LEU A 298 -5.64 -4.65 -4.34
C LEU A 298 -5.72 -5.43 -3.02
N HIS A 299 -6.54 -4.97 -2.09
CA HIS A 299 -6.61 -5.56 -0.76
C HIS A 299 -7.99 -5.44 -0.10
N GLY A 300 -8.84 -6.45 -0.31
CA GLY A 300 -10.19 -6.49 0.24
C GLY A 300 -10.94 -5.17 0.00
N LEU A 301 -11.59 -4.61 1.03
CA LEU A 301 -12.20 -3.28 0.97
C LEU A 301 -11.24 -2.09 1.21
N LEU A 302 -9.98 -2.31 1.57
CA LEU A 302 -9.04 -1.22 1.88
C LEU A 302 -8.46 -0.56 0.62
N ARG A 303 -8.22 -1.35 -0.42
CA ARG A 303 -7.71 -0.86 -1.71
C ARG A 303 -8.42 -1.57 -2.85
N VAL A 304 -9.30 -0.83 -3.53
CA VAL A 304 -10.24 -1.32 -4.54
C VAL A 304 -10.19 -0.41 -5.77
N ARG A 305 -10.68 -0.90 -6.91
CA ARG A 305 -10.74 -0.12 -8.14
C ARG A 305 -12.03 0.67 -8.28
N GLY A 306 -13.11 0.22 -7.65
CA GLY A 306 -14.41 0.91 -7.65
C GLY A 306 -14.88 1.13 -6.23
N PHE A 307 -15.13 2.39 -5.86
CA PHE A 307 -15.54 2.76 -4.51
C PHE A 307 -16.39 4.02 -4.50
N THR A 308 -17.15 4.19 -3.42
CA THR A 308 -17.98 5.37 -3.19
C THR A 308 -17.33 6.21 -2.11
N GLN A 309 -17.00 7.45 -2.46
CA GLN A 309 -16.49 8.42 -1.49
C GLN A 309 -17.65 9.21 -0.90
N ASP A 310 -17.53 9.52 0.38
CA ASP A 310 -18.28 10.54 1.10
C ASP A 310 -17.81 11.95 0.71
N ASP A 311 -17.88 12.26 -0.59
CA ASP A 311 -17.21 13.40 -1.19
C ASP A 311 -18.01 14.71 -1.03
N ALA A 312 -17.30 15.83 -0.89
CA ALA A 312 -17.92 17.14 -0.85
C ALA A 312 -16.97 18.24 -1.35
N HIS A 313 -17.54 19.22 -2.04
CA HIS A 313 -16.83 20.40 -2.53
C HIS A 313 -17.51 21.67 -2.03
N ILE A 314 -16.74 22.47 -1.30
CA ILE A 314 -17.19 23.74 -0.72
C ILE A 314 -16.63 24.89 -1.57
N PHE A 315 -17.53 25.66 -2.16
CA PHE A 315 -17.23 26.89 -2.85
C PHE A 315 -17.45 28.04 -1.88
N CYS A 316 -16.38 28.74 -1.50
CA CYS A 316 -16.43 29.82 -0.53
C CYS A 316 -15.56 31.00 -0.97
N ARG A 317 -15.75 32.15 -0.32
CA ARG A 317 -14.86 33.30 -0.50
C ARG A 317 -13.56 33.11 0.29
N PRO A 318 -12.46 33.78 -0.08
CA PRO A 318 -11.21 33.72 0.67
C PRO A 318 -11.36 34.02 2.17
N ASP A 319 -12.23 34.97 2.55
CA ASP A 319 -12.50 35.32 3.95
C ASP A 319 -13.22 34.21 4.75
N GLN A 320 -13.80 33.21 4.07
CA GLN A 320 -14.56 32.12 4.67
C GLN A 320 -13.77 30.82 4.80
N VAL A 321 -12.62 30.70 4.12
CA VAL A 321 -11.84 29.44 4.00
C VAL A 321 -11.51 28.85 5.38
N GLN A 322 -11.00 29.67 6.30
CA GLN A 322 -10.64 29.21 7.64
C GLN A 322 -11.85 28.60 8.38
N ALA A 323 -12.98 29.30 8.40
CA ALA A 323 -14.20 28.83 9.07
C ALA A 323 -14.76 27.54 8.46
N GLU A 324 -14.68 27.40 7.12
CA GLU A 324 -15.13 26.17 6.45
C GLU A 324 -14.21 24.98 6.73
N ILE A 325 -12.89 25.18 6.80
CA ILE A 325 -11.94 24.12 7.16
C ILE A 325 -12.18 23.67 8.61
N GLU A 326 -12.32 24.60 9.54
CA GLU A 326 -12.64 24.29 10.95
C GLU A 326 -13.98 23.53 11.06
N GLY A 327 -14.99 23.94 10.30
CA GLY A 327 -16.28 23.23 10.24
C GLY A 327 -16.16 21.81 9.67
N CYS A 328 -15.28 21.60 8.68
CA CYS A 328 -14.99 20.25 8.15
C CYS A 328 -14.26 19.39 9.18
N LEU A 329 -13.30 19.96 9.92
CA LEU A 329 -12.57 19.27 10.98
C LEU A 329 -13.52 18.84 12.10
N ASP A 330 -14.39 19.73 12.56
CA ASP A 330 -15.44 19.40 13.54
C ASP A 330 -16.35 18.28 13.05
N PHE A 331 -16.66 18.30 11.75
CA PHE A 331 -17.51 17.28 11.17
C PHE A 331 -16.81 15.92 11.14
N MET A 332 -15.53 15.87 10.76
CA MET A 332 -14.71 14.66 10.82
C MET A 332 -14.63 14.10 12.25
N LEU A 333 -14.42 14.96 13.25
CA LEU A 333 -14.35 14.55 14.66
C LEU A 333 -15.67 13.95 15.16
N LEU A 334 -16.82 14.47 14.71
CA LEU A 334 -18.12 13.85 15.01
C LEU A 334 -18.19 12.41 14.48
N PHE A 335 -17.72 12.16 13.26
CA PHE A 335 -17.68 10.80 12.72
C PHE A 335 -16.75 9.91 13.54
N PHE A 336 -15.56 10.38 13.89
CA PHE A 336 -14.65 9.60 14.73
C PHE A 336 -15.29 9.23 16.07
N GLU A 337 -15.95 10.18 16.73
CA GLU A 337 -16.67 9.91 17.98
C GLU A 337 -17.81 8.91 17.77
N ALA A 338 -18.66 9.10 16.75
CA ALA A 338 -19.81 8.25 16.48
C ALA A 338 -19.43 6.79 16.17
N PHE A 339 -18.28 6.57 15.53
CA PHE A 339 -17.75 5.25 15.22
C PHE A 339 -16.79 4.71 16.30
N GLY A 340 -16.53 5.47 17.37
CA GLY A 340 -15.67 5.07 18.47
C GLY A 340 -14.16 5.12 18.17
N PHE A 341 -13.74 5.83 17.13
CA PHE A 341 -12.35 6.05 16.79
C PHE A 341 -11.73 7.11 17.71
N ARG A 342 -11.05 6.65 18.77
CA ARG A 342 -10.40 7.53 19.76
C ARG A 342 -8.92 7.78 19.48
N GLU A 343 -8.30 6.87 18.73
CA GLU A 343 -6.88 6.91 18.40
C GLU A 343 -6.73 7.21 16.92
N PHE A 344 -6.28 8.42 16.61
CA PHE A 344 -6.00 8.86 15.25
C PHE A 344 -4.75 9.74 15.24
N ARG A 345 -4.12 9.85 14.07
CA ARG A 345 -2.99 10.74 13.84
C ARG A 345 -3.38 11.74 12.77
N VAL A 346 -3.06 13.00 12.99
CA VAL A 346 -3.28 14.06 12.00
C VAL A 346 -1.96 14.31 11.29
N TYR A 347 -2.02 14.35 9.96
CA TYR A 347 -0.89 14.69 9.10
C TYR A 347 -1.25 15.97 8.33
N LEU A 348 -0.35 16.94 8.36
CA LEU A 348 -0.41 18.14 7.52
C LEU A 348 0.49 17.88 6.32
N SER A 349 -0.10 17.45 5.22
CA SER A 349 0.63 17.20 3.97
C SER A 349 0.98 18.52 3.28
N THR A 350 2.27 18.71 2.97
CA THR A 350 2.77 19.91 2.30
C THR A 350 3.40 19.55 0.96
N ARG A 351 3.62 20.55 0.10
CA ARG A 351 4.36 20.32 -1.15
C ARG A 351 5.84 20.03 -0.88
N ASP A 352 6.46 19.24 -1.74
CA ASP A 352 7.92 19.13 -1.84
C ASP A 352 8.47 20.12 -2.89
N ALA A 353 9.80 20.25 -2.93
CA ALA A 353 10.47 21.16 -3.87
C ALA A 353 10.52 20.62 -5.31
N GLU A 354 10.35 19.31 -5.49
CA GLU A 354 10.59 18.61 -6.77
C GLU A 354 9.29 18.16 -7.48
N GLY A 355 8.15 18.20 -6.78
CA GLY A 355 6.86 17.73 -7.28
C GLY A 355 6.18 18.70 -8.26
N LYS A 356 5.22 18.16 -9.01
CA LYS A 356 4.41 18.93 -9.96
C LYS A 356 3.10 19.37 -9.30
N TYR A 357 3.04 20.64 -8.92
CA TYR A 357 1.87 21.26 -8.30
C TYR A 357 1.28 22.35 -9.19
N ALA A 358 -0.04 22.51 -9.13
CA ALA A 358 -0.77 23.63 -9.72
C ALA A 358 -0.84 24.81 -8.73
N GLY A 359 -1.07 26.02 -9.25
CA GLY A 359 -1.22 27.23 -8.43
C GLY A 359 0.08 28.00 -8.20
N SER A 360 -0.05 29.19 -7.59
CA SER A 360 1.10 30.05 -7.27
C SER A 360 1.73 29.70 -5.93
N PRO A 361 3.04 30.00 -5.70
CA PRO A 361 3.66 29.83 -4.39
C PRO A 361 2.91 30.52 -3.24
N GLU A 362 2.29 31.66 -3.52
CA GLU A 362 1.49 32.43 -2.56
C GLU A 362 0.20 31.69 -2.17
N ASP A 363 -0.49 31.05 -3.13
CA ASP A 363 -1.69 30.24 -2.85
C ASP A 363 -1.35 29.07 -1.91
N TRP A 364 -0.21 28.41 -2.16
CA TRP A 364 0.30 27.32 -1.32
C TRP A 364 0.62 27.77 0.11
N GLN A 365 1.32 28.90 0.26
CA GLN A 365 1.62 29.45 1.58
C GLN A 365 0.34 29.78 2.35
N MET A 366 -0.67 30.35 1.68
CA MET A 366 -1.96 30.62 2.28
C MET A 366 -2.68 29.33 2.71
N ALA A 367 -2.72 28.31 1.85
CA ALA A 367 -3.37 27.04 2.13
C ALA A 367 -2.71 26.33 3.33
N GLU A 368 -1.38 26.16 3.30
CA GLU A 368 -0.62 25.51 4.37
C GLU A 368 -0.76 26.25 5.71
N ALA A 369 -0.70 27.59 5.70
CA ALA A 369 -0.88 28.39 6.90
C ALA A 369 -2.30 28.26 7.47
N THR A 370 -3.32 28.23 6.61
CA THR A 370 -4.72 28.10 7.05
C THR A 370 -4.99 26.72 7.63
N LEU A 371 -4.50 25.65 6.99
CA LEU A 371 -4.63 24.28 7.49
C LEU A 371 -3.92 24.10 8.83
N ARG A 372 -2.68 24.60 8.95
CA ARG A 372 -1.91 24.58 10.20
C ARG A 372 -2.70 25.23 11.34
N ARG A 373 -3.22 26.44 11.09
CA ARG A 373 -3.98 27.20 12.08
C ARG A 373 -5.24 26.48 12.52
N ALA A 374 -5.99 25.87 11.59
CA ALA A 374 -7.21 25.13 11.92
C ALA A 374 -6.94 23.92 12.85
N VAL A 375 -5.81 23.24 12.66
CA VAL A 375 -5.39 22.11 13.51
C VAL A 375 -4.93 22.61 14.89
N GLU A 376 -4.14 23.68 14.93
CA GLU A 376 -3.62 24.28 16.17
C GLU A 376 -4.75 24.88 17.03
N ASP A 377 -5.71 25.56 16.42
CA ASP A 377 -6.86 26.17 17.11
C ASP A 377 -7.75 25.10 17.78
N ARG A 378 -7.71 23.84 17.32
CA ARG A 378 -8.40 22.70 17.95
C ARG A 378 -7.54 21.86 18.88
N GLY A 379 -6.30 22.29 19.13
CA GLY A 379 -5.38 21.62 20.04
C GLY A 379 -5.04 20.19 19.60
N LEU A 380 -5.14 19.90 18.31
CA LEU A 380 -4.82 18.58 17.75
C LEU A 380 -3.32 18.47 17.54
N SER A 381 -2.74 17.33 17.93
CA SER A 381 -1.36 17.01 17.58
C SER A 381 -1.28 16.59 16.12
N TYR A 382 -0.29 17.13 15.40
CA TYR A 382 -0.06 16.82 13.99
C TYR A 382 1.41 16.56 13.67
N GLN A 383 1.64 15.85 12.59
CA GLN A 383 2.95 15.66 11.96
C GLN A 383 2.93 16.29 10.56
N VAL A 384 4.06 16.81 10.09
CA VAL A 384 4.18 17.32 8.72
C VAL A 384 4.57 16.17 7.80
N ASP A 385 3.86 16.03 6.70
CA ASP A 385 4.11 15.02 5.66
C ASP A 385 4.54 15.72 4.37
N GLU A 386 5.85 15.95 4.25
CA GLU A 386 6.45 16.69 3.13
C GLU A 386 6.38 15.90 1.83
N GLY A 387 5.82 16.50 0.77
CA GLY A 387 5.56 15.83 -0.51
C GLY A 387 4.26 15.02 -0.55
N GLY A 388 3.50 14.98 0.55
CA GLY A 388 2.22 14.25 0.62
C GLY A 388 1.03 15.00 0.01
N ALA A 389 1.20 16.27 -0.37
CA ALA A 389 0.11 17.09 -0.89
C ALA A 389 -0.39 16.61 -2.26
N VAL A 390 -1.68 16.80 -2.54
CA VAL A 390 -2.22 16.53 -3.88
C VAL A 390 -1.91 17.68 -4.82
N PHE A 391 -1.95 17.42 -6.13
CA PHE A 391 -1.43 18.37 -7.13
C PHE A 391 -2.12 19.75 -7.14
N TYR A 392 -3.29 19.92 -6.51
CA TYR A 392 -4.08 21.15 -6.54
C TYR A 392 -4.22 21.87 -5.18
N GLY A 393 -3.47 21.47 -4.15
CA GLY A 393 -3.48 22.13 -2.84
C GLY A 393 -3.35 21.18 -1.66
#